data_AF-A0A5K1G0N7-F1
#
_entry.id   AF-A0A5K1G0N7-F1
#
_cell.length_a   1.000
_cell.length_b   1.000
_cell.length_c   1.000
_cell.angle_alpha   90.00
_cell.angle_beta   90.00
_cell.angle_gamma   90.00
#
_symmetry.space_group_name_H-M   'P 1'
#
loop_
_entity.id
_entity.type
_entity.pdbx_description
1 polymer ?
#
loop_
_entity_poly.entity_id
_entity_poly.type
_entity_poly.pdbx_seq_one_letter_code
_entity_poly.pdbx_strand_id
1 'polypeptide(L)' 'MFIESFRVESPNVRYTEEGIESIYNYETTEVVHEERNGHYQWVVKPKVVKYEFKTSTRLPKLG' A
#
# COMPACT_ATOMS: atom_id res chain seq x y z
N MET A 1 -11.90 23.54 3.08
CA MET A 1 -10.60 24.17 3.38
C MET A 1 -9.78 24.10 2.11
N PHE A 2 -9.42 25.23 1.51
CA PHE A 2 -8.53 25.25 0.34
C PHE A 2 -7.11 25.46 0.84
N ILE A 3 -6.27 24.43 0.68
CA ILE A 3 -4.86 24.46 1.09
C ILE A 3 -4.05 24.31 -0.19
N GLU A 4 -3.12 25.25 -0.45
CA GLU A 4 -2.30 25.25 -1.67
C GLU A 4 -1.24 24.14 -1.67
N SER A 5 -0.72 23.77 -0.49
CA SER A 5 0.26 22.69 -0.35
C SER A 5 0.19 22.07 1.05
N PHE A 6 0.59 20.81 1.15
CA PHE A 6 0.72 20.11 2.43
C PHE A 6 1.95 19.20 2.41
N ARG A 7 2.42 18.86 3.61
CA ARG A 7 3.48 17.88 3.83
C ARG A 7 2.98 16.83 4.80
N VAL A 8 3.33 15.58 4.53
CA VAL A 8 2.94 14.45 5.37
C VAL A 8 4.07 14.17 6.35
N GLU A 9 3.83 14.45 7.62
CA GLU A 9 4.74 14.06 8.71
C GLU A 9 4.37 12.65 9.18
N SER A 10 5.10 11.66 8.67
CA SER A 10 4.90 10.26 8.99
C SER A 10 6.24 9.52 8.97
N PRO A 11 6.49 8.58 9.90
CA PRO A 11 7.69 7.75 9.86
C PRO A 11 7.76 6.86 8.61
N ASN A 12 6.63 6.65 7.93
CA ASN A 12 6.51 5.84 6.73
C ASN A 12 6.62 6.66 5.44
N VAL A 13 6.86 7.97 5.51
CA VAL A 13 7.01 8.84 4.33
C VAL A 13 8.38 9.50 4.36
N ARG A 14 9.13 9.36 3.27
CA ARG A 14 10.44 9.98 3.11
C ARG A 14 10.47 10.81 1.83
N TYR A 15 10.91 12.06 1.98
CA TYR A 15 11.14 12.97 0.86
C TYR A 15 12.61 12.87 0.44
N THR A 16 12.89 12.62 -0.84
CA THR A 16 14.23 12.54 -1.43
C THR A 16 14.34 13.51 -2.61
N GLU A 17 15.54 13.68 -3.16
CA GLU A 17 15.75 14.54 -4.35
C GLU A 17 15.03 14.01 -5.61
N GLU A 18 14.78 12.71 -5.67
CA GLU A 18 14.17 12.04 -6.82
C GLU A 18 12.64 11.95 -6.71
N GLY A 19 12.08 12.07 -5.51
CA GLY A 19 10.65 11.93 -5.30
C GLY A 19 10.24 11.71 -3.85
N ILE A 20 9.07 11.10 -3.67
CA ILE A 20 8.49 10.75 -2.37
C ILE A 20 8.42 9.24 -2.28
N GLU A 21 8.98 8.70 -1.22
CA GLU A 21 8.92 7.27 -0.90
C GLU A 21 7.95 7.05 0.25
N SER A 22 7.12 6.01 0.15
CA SER A 22 6.18 5.67 1.22
C SER A 22 6.03 4.18 1.42
N ILE A 23 5.86 3.79 2.68
CA ILE A 23 5.55 2.42 3.08
C ILE A 23 4.05 2.35 3.40
N TYR A 24 3.36 1.42 2.76
CA TYR A 24 1.93 1.19 2.97
C TYR A 24 1.64 -0.29 3.24
N ASN A 25 0.96 -0.57 4.34
CA ASN A 25 0.48 -1.90 4.66
C ASN A 25 -0.95 -2.05 4.10
N TYR A 26 -1.08 -2.79 3.00
CA TYR A 26 -2.38 -3.10 2.41
C TYR A 26 -2.99 -4.32 3.11
N GLU A 27 -4.05 -4.07 3.88
CA GLU A 27 -4.82 -5.13 4.52
C GLU A 27 -5.85 -5.68 3.54
N THR A 28 -5.83 -7.00 3.35
CA THR A 28 -6.72 -7.72 2.45
C THR A 28 -7.07 -9.08 3.04
N THR A 29 -7.93 -9.84 2.37
CA THR A 29 -8.31 -11.19 2.78
C THR A 29 -8.01 -12.18 1.68
N GLU A 30 -7.42 -13.31 2.04
CA GLU A 30 -7.21 -14.45 1.15
C GLU A 30 -8.26 -15.52 1.46
N VAL A 31 -8.91 -16.04 0.42
CA VAL A 31 -9.90 -17.10 0.53
C VAL A 31 -9.26 -18.40 0.06
N VAL A 32 -9.16 -19.38 0.95
CA VAL A 32 -8.53 -20.66 0.65
C VAL A 32 -9.55 -21.79 0.82
N HIS A 33 -9.55 -22.72 -0.13
CA HIS A 33 -10.29 -23.96 -0.05
C HIS A 33 -9.34 -25.03 0.51
N GLU A 34 -9.52 -25.43 1.76
CA GLU A 34 -8.64 -26.37 2.44
C GLU A 34 -9.43 -27.59 2.94
N GLU A 35 -8.85 -28.77 2.81
CA GLU A 35 -9.36 -29.95 3.49
C GLU A 35 -8.90 -29.93 4.96
N ARG A 36 -9.83 -30.00 5.91
CA ARG A 36 -9.51 -30.37 7.29
C ARG A 36 -10.45 -31.45 7.77
N ASN A 37 -9.89 -32.44 8.45
CA ASN A 37 -10.64 -33.55 9.04
C ASN A 37 -11.53 -34.30 8.02
N GLY A 38 -11.05 -34.49 6.79
CA GLY A 38 -11.78 -35.22 5.74
C GLY A 38 -12.92 -34.42 5.07
N HIS A 39 -13.07 -33.13 5.40
CA HIS A 39 -14.06 -32.24 4.79
C HIS A 39 -13.40 -31.00 4.22
N TYR A 40 -13.86 -30.60 3.03
CA TYR A 40 -13.45 -29.35 2.41
C TYR A 40 -14.19 -28.17 3.06
N GLN A 41 -13.43 -27.13 3.42
CA GLN A 41 -13.98 -25.91 3.99
C GLN A 41 -13.33 -24.68 3.36
N TRP A 42 -14.11 -23.60 3.28
CA TRP A 42 -13.63 -22.29 2.88
C TRP A 42 -13.16 -21.53 4.10
N VAL A 43 -11.90 -21.10 4.10
CA VAL A 43 -11.30 -20.31 5.17
C VAL A 43 -10.90 -18.95 4.63
N VAL A 44 -11.41 -17.89 5.26
CA VAL A 44 -11.02 -16.51 4.97
C VAL A 44 -9.94 -16.10 5.95
N LYS A 45 -8.76 -15.74 5.44
CA LYS A 45 -7.59 -15.38 6.26
C LYS A 45 -7.26 -13.91 6.04
N PRO A 46 -7.18 -13.08 7.10
CA PRO A 46 -6.65 -11.73 6.95
C PRO A 46 -5.18 -11.79 6.54
N LYS A 47 -4.78 -10.91 5.64
CA LYS A 47 -3.44 -10.84 5.04
C LYS A 47 -3.03 -9.39 4.94
N VAL A 48 -1.81 -9.09 5.36
CA VAL A 48 -1.21 -7.77 5.22
C VAL A 48 -0.09 -7.84 4.22
N VAL A 49 -0.12 -6.98 3.21
CA VAL A 49 0.90 -6.87 2.18
C VAL A 49 1.59 -5.52 2.30
N LYS A 50 2.89 -5.51 2.59
CA LYS A 50 3.68 -4.29 2.64
C LYS A 50 4.06 -3.87 1.22
N TYR A 51 3.71 -2.64 0.85
CA TYR A 51 4.14 -1.98 -0.37
C TYR A 51 5.11 -0.85 -0.06
N GLU A 52 6.10 -0.68 -0.93
CA GLU A 52 7.02 0.45 -0.92
C GLU A 52 6.81 1.22 -2.23
N PHE A 53 6.17 2.37 -2.13
CA PHE A 53 5.88 3.22 -3.28
C PHE A 53 6.96 4.29 -3.44
N LYS A 54 7.35 4.56 -4.68
CA LYS A 54 8.20 5.70 -5.05
C LYS A 54 7.49 6.54 -6.10
N THR A 55 7.21 7.79 -5.77
CA THR A 55 6.52 8.74 -6.65
C THR A 55 7.47 9.86 -7.04
N SER A 56 7.79 9.98 -8.33
CA SER A 56 8.55 11.12 -8.85
C SER A 56 7.76 12.41 -8.70
N THR A 57 8.39 13.45 -8.17
CA THR A 57 7.82 14.82 -8.11
C THR A 57 8.11 15.62 -9.38
N ARG A 58 8.95 15.11 -10.29
CA ARG A 58 9.23 15.73 -11.58
C ARG A 58 8.06 15.46 -12.52
N LEU A 59 7.28 16.49 -12.80
CA LEU A 59 6.18 16.44 -13.76
C LEU A 59 6.73 16.66 -15.18
N PRO A 60 6.64 15.68 -16.09
CA PRO A 60 6.98 15.89 -17.48
C PRO A 60 5.95 16.81 -18.15
N LYS A 61 6.33 17.45 -19.25
CA LYS A 61 5.37 18.18 -20.09
C LYS A 61 4.42 17.18 -20.74
N LEU A 62 3.12 17.43 -20.62
CA LEU A 62 2.10 16.69 -21.37
C LEU A 62 2.02 17.30 -22.77
N GLY A 63 2.12 16.46 -23.80
CA GLY A 63 1.99 16.84 -25.21
C GLY A 63 0.55 16.78 -25.69
#